data_AF-A0A2M7EJL1-F1
#
_entry.id   AF-A0A2M7EJL1-F1
#
_cell.length_a   1.000
_cell.length_b   1.000
_cell.length_c   1.000
_cell.angle_alpha   90.00
_cell.angle_beta   90.00
_cell.angle_gamma   90.00
#
_symmetry.space_group_name_H-M   'P 1'
#
loop_
_entity.id
_entity.type
_entity.pdbx_description
1 polymer ?
#
loop_
_entity_poly.entity_id
_entity_poly.type
_entity_poly.pdbx_seq_one_letter_code
_entity_poly.pdbx_strand_id
1 'polypeptide(L)'
;ALPYFPHLVNTLTSRGIFVQMITNGTIDQLDKLEHPNLNNLIVSIDGFEEYHDRNRGKGNFKKSITFLKKAQTLRFHTEIFSIVTKQNFRSIDT
;
A
#
# COMPACT_ATOMS: atom_id res chain seq x y z
N ALA A 1 7.47 10.81 7.61
CA ALA A 1 8.01 10.01 6.49
C ALA A 1 9.44 10.44 6.22
N LEU A 2 10.33 9.54 5.79
CA LEU A 2 11.71 9.90 5.44
C LEU A 2 11.69 10.82 4.20
N PRO A 3 12.16 12.09 4.29
CA PRO A 3 12.12 13.02 3.16
C PRO A 3 12.85 12.51 1.91
N TYR A 4 13.89 11.70 2.11
CA TYR A 4 14.74 11.13 1.07
C TYR A 4 14.14 9.88 0.38
N PHE A 5 13.02 9.35 0.88
CA PHE A 5 12.47 8.08 0.39
C PHE A 5 12.13 8.09 -1.11
N PRO A 6 11.43 9.09 -1.67
CA PRO A 6 11.17 9.12 -3.12
C PRO A 6 12.46 9.16 -3.96
N HIS A 7 13.46 9.93 -3.50
CA HIS A 7 14.74 10.02 -4.20
C HIS A 7 15.46 8.67 -4.23
N LEU A 8 15.46 7.92 -3.12
CA LEU A 8 16.02 6.57 -3.08
C LEU A 8 15.32 5.65 -4.09
N VAL A 9 13.98 5.64 -4.10
CA VAL A 9 13.20 4.80 -5.00
C VAL A 9 13.46 5.15 -6.47
N ASN A 10 13.47 6.44 -6.83
CA ASN A 10 13.79 6.88 -8.20
C ASN A 10 15.24 6.52 -8.59
N THR A 11 16.17 6.59 -7.64
CA THR A 11 17.58 6.22 -7.84
C THR A 11 17.76 4.72 -8.10
N LEU A 12 16.95 3.86 -7.48
CA LEU A 12 16.96 2.41 -7.74
C LEU A 12 16.28 2.08 -9.07
N THR A 13 15.09 2.63 -9.30
CA THR A 13 14.27 2.32 -10.47
C THR A 13 14.85 2.89 -11.77
N SER A 14 15.56 4.02 -11.73
CA SER A 14 16.33 4.52 -12.88
C SER A 14 17.48 3.60 -13.31
N ARG A 15 17.91 2.68 -12.44
CA ARG A 15 18.88 1.62 -12.75
C ARG A 15 18.21 0.30 -13.17
N GLY A 16 16.91 0.32 -13.43
CA GLY A 16 16.13 -0.86 -13.80
C GLY A 16 15.87 -1.83 -12.64
N ILE A 17 16.14 -1.42 -11.39
CA ILE A 17 15.89 -2.26 -10.22
C ILE A 17 14.40 -2.19 -9.89
N PHE A 18 13.75 -3.35 -9.88
CA PHE A 18 12.37 -3.49 -9.43
C PHE A 18 12.29 -3.37 -7.91
N VAL A 19 11.42 -2.48 -7.42
CA VAL A 19 11.28 -2.16 -6.00
C VAL A 19 9.92 -2.65 -5.49
N GLN A 20 9.92 -3.37 -4.38
CA GLN A 20 8.70 -3.76 -3.66
C GLN A 20 8.60 -2.97 -2.36
N MET A 21 7.46 -2.34 -2.13
CA MET A 21 7.21 -1.52 -0.94
C MET A 21 5.99 -2.03 -0.20
N ILE A 22 6.16 -2.39 1.06
CA ILE A 22 5.07 -2.77 1.96
C ILE A 22 4.67 -1.55 2.80
N THR A 23 3.39 -1.19 2.81
CA THR A 23 2.88 0.02 3.46
C THR A 23 1.49 -0.17 4.08
N ASN A 24 1.14 0.67 5.04
CA ASN A 24 -0.22 0.79 5.57
C ASN A 24 -1.05 1.85 4.84
N GLY A 25 -0.54 2.45 3.75
CA GLY A 25 -1.27 3.39 2.90
C GLY A 25 -1.57 4.76 3.55
N THR A 26 -0.97 5.09 4.71
CA THR A 26 -1.26 6.36 5.41
C THR A 26 -0.38 7.54 4.98
N ILE A 27 0.77 7.25 4.37
CA ILE A 27 1.73 8.24 3.88
C ILE A 27 1.76 8.14 2.37
N ASP A 28 1.35 9.23 1.70
CA ASP A 28 1.24 9.28 0.25
C ASP A 28 2.28 10.23 -0.34
N GLN A 29 3.18 9.65 -1.13
CA GLN A 29 4.16 10.39 -1.95
C GLN A 29 4.23 9.80 -3.37
N LEU A 30 3.15 9.16 -3.84
CA LEU A 30 3.14 8.41 -5.09
C LEU A 30 3.44 9.29 -6.31
N ASP A 31 2.99 10.55 -6.31
CA ASP A 31 3.23 11.50 -7.40
C ASP A 31 4.72 11.87 -7.58
N LYS A 32 5.57 11.53 -6.59
CA LYS A 32 7.01 11.79 -6.63
C LYS A 32 7.81 10.62 -7.20
N LEU A 33 7.16 9.50 -7.52
CA LEU A 33 7.83 8.30 -8.05
C LEU A 33 7.73 8.27 -9.58
N GLU A 34 8.87 8.15 -10.25
CA GLU A 34 8.98 8.39 -11.70
C GLU A 34 8.70 7.16 -12.58
N HIS A 35 8.86 5.95 -12.03
CA HIS A 35 8.82 4.69 -12.78
C HIS A 35 7.76 3.72 -12.23
N PRO A 36 6.45 3.97 -12.45
CA PRO A 36 5.38 3.19 -11.81
C PRO A 36 5.44 1.68 -12.10
N ASN A 37 5.84 1.29 -13.31
CA ASN A 37 5.95 -0.12 -13.70
C ASN A 37 7.11 -0.88 -13.01
N LEU A 38 8.07 -0.17 -12.39
CA LEU A 38 9.16 -0.77 -11.61
C LEU A 38 8.90 -0.76 -10.11
N ASN A 39 7.69 -0.36 -9.71
CA ASN A 39 7.28 -0.26 -8.31
C ASN A 39 6.07 -1.16 -8.06
N ASN A 40 6.22 -2.11 -7.14
CA ASN A 40 5.11 -2.88 -6.61
C ASN A 40 4.73 -2.37 -5.21
N LEU A 41 3.46 -2.01 -5.03
CA LEU A 41 2.93 -1.48 -3.79
C LEU A 41 2.08 -2.54 -3.09
N ILE A 42 2.57 -3.07 -1.98
CA ILE A 42 1.88 -4.05 -1.16
C ILE A 42 1.22 -3.32 0.01
N VAL A 43 -0.10 -3.19 -0.02
CA VAL A 43 -0.87 -2.43 0.98
C VAL A 43 -1.48 -3.39 2.00
N SER A 44 -1.22 -3.13 3.28
CA SER A 44 -1.74 -3.94 4.36
C SER A 44 -3.23 -3.66 4.62
N ILE A 45 -4.11 -4.62 4.34
CA ILE A 45 -5.56 -4.53 4.62
C ILE A 45 -6.03 -5.83 5.27
N ASP A 46 -6.37 -5.78 6.56
CA ASP A 46 -6.73 -7.00 7.30
C ASP A 46 -8.20 -7.41 7.23
N GLY A 47 -9.05 -6.66 6.53
CA GLY A 47 -10.49 -6.94 6.43
C GLY A 47 -11.31 -5.70 6.11
N PHE A 48 -12.63 -5.80 6.30
CA PHE A 48 -13.56 -4.67 6.15
C PHE A 48 -13.29 -3.57 7.17
N GLU A 49 -13.86 -2.38 6.91
CA GLU A 49 -13.59 -1.14 7.65
C GLU A 49 -13.62 -1.31 9.17
N GLU A 50 -14.70 -1.87 9.72
CA GLU A 50 -14.82 -2.05 11.17
C GLU A 50 -13.68 -2.88 11.77
N TYR A 51 -13.36 -4.01 11.14
CA TYR A 51 -12.30 -4.91 11.62
C TYR A 51 -10.92 -4.29 11.45
N HIS A 52 -10.65 -3.74 10.26
CA HIS A 52 -9.38 -3.11 9.92
C HIS A 52 -9.09 -1.93 10.84
N ASP A 53 -10.07 -1.04 11.04
CA ASP A 53 -9.91 0.13 11.90
C ASP A 53 -9.78 -0.26 13.37
N ARG A 54 -10.45 -1.33 13.81
CA ARG A 54 -10.23 -1.88 15.15
C ARG A 54 -8.80 -2.38 15.34
N ASN A 55 -8.21 -3.01 14.33
CA ASN A 55 -6.86 -3.57 14.42
C ASN A 55 -5.75 -2.52 14.22
N ARG A 56 -5.96 -1.56 13.31
CA ARG A 56 -4.93 -0.62 12.85
C ARG A 56 -5.17 0.84 13.27
N GLY A 57 -6.30 1.13 13.90
CA GLY A 57 -6.73 2.46 14.34
C GLY A 57 -7.80 3.07 13.41
N LYS A 58 -8.65 3.91 13.98
CA LYS A 58 -9.81 4.52 13.30
C LYS A 58 -9.41 5.29 12.03
N GLY A 59 -10.13 5.05 10.94
CA GLY A 59 -9.98 5.69 9.63
C GLY A 59 -8.84 5.16 8.76
N ASN A 60 -8.11 4.11 9.18
CA ASN A 60 -7.00 3.56 8.40
C ASN A 60 -7.47 2.76 7.19
N PHE A 61 -8.63 2.11 7.27
CA PHE A 61 -9.23 1.41 6.14
C PHE A 61 -9.43 2.38 4.97
N LYS A 62 -10.12 3.50 5.24
CA LYS A 62 -10.39 4.52 4.21
C LYS A 62 -9.09 5.10 3.63
N LYS A 63 -8.08 5.39 4.47
CA LYS A 63 -6.77 5.86 4.00
C LYS A 63 -6.10 4.85 3.07
N SER A 64 -6.07 3.57 3.46
CA SER A 64 -5.51 2.49 2.66
C SER A 64 -6.21 2.33 1.31
N ILE A 65 -7.54 2.38 1.29
CA ILE A 65 -8.35 2.31 0.07
C ILE A 65 -8.13 3.55 -0.82
N THR A 66 -8.07 4.74 -0.24
CA THR A 66 -7.76 5.98 -0.99
C THR A 66 -6.36 5.91 -1.62
N PHE A 67 -5.37 5.43 -0.88
CA PHE A 67 -4.01 5.22 -1.38
C PHE A 67 -3.99 4.23 -2.56
N LEU A 68 -4.65 3.07 -2.43
CA LEU A 68 -4.76 2.08 -3.51
C LEU A 68 -5.40 2.67 -4.78
N LYS A 69 -6.51 3.40 -4.63
CA LYS A 69 -7.18 4.05 -5.75
C LYS A 69 -6.26 5.05 -6.47
N LYS A 70 -5.51 5.85 -5.70
CA LYS A 70 -4.53 6.78 -6.29
C LYS A 70 -3.41 6.03 -7.02
N ALA A 71 -2.86 4.99 -6.40
CA ALA A 71 -1.83 4.15 -7.00
C ALA A 71 -2.28 3.56 -8.35
N GLN A 72 -3.50 3.06 -8.43
CA GLN A 72 -4.09 2.54 -9.67
C GLN A 72 -4.26 3.64 -10.73
N THR A 73 -4.75 4.82 -10.35
CA THR A 73 -4.84 5.98 -11.27
C THR A 73 -3.47 6.36 -11.85
N LEU A 74 -2.41 6.26 -11.04
CA LEU A 74 -1.03 6.53 -11.44
C LEU A 74 -0.34 5.31 -12.10
N ARG A 75 -1.08 4.22 -12.36
CA ARG A 75 -0.62 3.00 -13.05
C ARG A 75 0.47 2.22 -12.31
N PHE A 76 0.54 2.31 -10.98
CA PHE A 76 1.37 1.41 -10.18
C PHE A 76 0.78 0.00 -10.14
N HIS A 77 1.66 -0.99 -10.00
CA HIS A 77 1.24 -2.32 -9.59
C HIS A 77 0.89 -2.30 -8.09
N THR A 78 -0.26 -2.86 -7.74
CA THR A 78 -0.75 -2.90 -6.35
C THR A 78 -1.15 -4.31 -5.95
N GLU A 79 -0.76 -4.70 -4.75
CA GLU A 79 -1.16 -5.93 -4.07
C GLU A 79 -1.78 -5.61 -2.71
N ILE A 80 -2.65 -6.50 -2.24
CA ILE A 80 -3.21 -6.43 -0.89
C ILE A 80 -2.60 -7.56 -0.08
N PHE A 81 -2.06 -7.22 1.08
CA PHE A 81 -1.58 -8.18 2.07
C PHE A 81 -2.46 -8.14 3.31
N SER A 82 -2.96 -9.30 3.72
CA SER A 82 -3.82 -9.44 4.91
C SER A 82 -3.21 -10.47 5.86
N ILE A 83 -3.12 -10.12 7.14
CA ILE A 83 -2.80 -11.10 8.17
C ILE A 83 -4.08 -11.84 8.53
N VAL A 84 -4.11 -13.14 8.24
CA VAL A 84 -5.25 -13.99 8.58
C VAL A 84 -5.24 -14.29 10.07
N THR A 85 -6.38 -14.08 10.72
CA THR A 85 -6.65 -14.30 12.14
C THR A 85 -7.98 -15.00 12.32
N LYS A 86 -8.26 -15.51 13.53
CA LYS A 86 -9.58 -16.12 13.83
C LYS A 86 -10.74 -15.15 13.62
N GLN A 87 -10.48 -13.85 13.75
CA GLN A 87 -11.51 -12.81 13.71
C GLN A 87 -11.85 -12.34 12.29
N ASN A 88 -10.96 -12.50 11.31
CA ASN A 88 -11.21 -12.12 9.90
C ASN A 88 -11.29 -13.30 8.93
N PHE A 89 -10.92 -14.52 9.36
CA PHE A 89 -10.92 -15.71 8.50
C PHE A 89 -12.29 -15.92 7.82
N ARG A 90 -13.39 -15.81 8.57
CA ARG A 90 -14.76 -15.94 8.04
C ARG A 90 -15.13 -14.89 6.98
N SER A 91 -14.43 -13.76 6.95
CA SER A 91 -14.66 -12.69 5.99
C SER A 91 -13.89 -12.88 4.68
N ILE A 92 -12.95 -13.83 4.65
CA ILE A 92 -12.08 -14.15 3.50
C ILE A 92 -12.51 -15.47 2.86
N ASP A 93 -12.88 -16.46 3.68
CA ASP A 93 -13.31 -17.81 3.27
C ASP A 93 -14.81 -17.86 2.91
N THR A 94 -15.25 -16.96 2.02
CA THR A 94 -16.64 -16.89 1.50
C THR A 94 -16.71 -17.20 0.03
#